data_AF-U3TTH0-F1
#
_entry.id   AF-U3TTH0-F1
#
_cell.length_a   1.000
_cell.length_b   1.000
_cell.length_c   1.000
_cell.angle_alpha   90.00
_cell.angle_beta   90.00
_cell.angle_gamma   90.00
#
_symmetry.space_group_name_H-M   'P 1'
#
loop_
_entity.id
_entity.type
_entity.pdbx_description
1 polymer ?
#
loop_
_entity_poly.entity_id
_entity_poly.type
_entity_poly.pdbx_seq_one_letter_code
_entity_poly.pdbx_strand_id
1 'polypeptide(L)'
;MSQKKVLSLPLIIFGVSIIVFIAICALPGDPARLMAGPEASQEAVDSMRVRLGLDQPLPLQYVRFAGEALHGNLGLSLQSQRPVMNKISERLPYTLSLAALAYLLAIAIGVPAGMTGAIYRQRIPDQIVMVLTIAGASIANFWLALLAMNYFAVQLGWLPLLGADSWRNYLIDADRDAGDSPDGDDRADDALQHAGCAQSGLHPYRQSQRVIVGQR
;
A
#
# COMPACT_ATOMS: atom_id res chain seq x y z
N MET A 1 -21.17 -10.20 31.54
CA MET A 1 -19.93 -10.42 30.76
C MET A 1 -19.23 -9.12 30.26
N SER A 2 -19.62 -7.90 30.67
CA SER A 2 -19.29 -6.69 29.87
C SER A 2 -18.44 -5.57 30.51
N GLN A 3 -18.27 -5.48 31.83
CA GLN A 3 -17.56 -4.32 32.41
C GLN A 3 -16.04 -4.36 32.19
N LYS A 4 -15.43 -5.55 32.31
CA LYS A 4 -13.97 -5.72 32.14
C LYS A 4 -13.52 -5.48 30.70
N LYS A 5 -14.34 -5.85 29.71
CA LYS A 5 -14.02 -5.72 28.28
C LYS A 5 -14.12 -4.28 27.78
N VAL A 6 -15.14 -3.55 28.26
CA VAL A 6 -15.33 -2.14 27.91
C VAL A 6 -14.21 -1.28 28.49
N LEU A 7 -13.73 -1.59 29.71
CA LEU A 7 -12.59 -0.89 30.30
C LEU A 7 -11.24 -1.28 29.65
N SER A 8 -11.08 -2.52 29.18
CA SER A 8 -9.84 -2.93 28.51
C SER A 8 -9.65 -2.29 27.13
N LEU A 9 -10.74 -1.93 26.44
CA LEU A 9 -10.68 -1.40 25.08
C LEU A 9 -9.90 -0.07 24.97
N PRO A 10 -10.21 0.99 25.74
CA PRO A 10 -9.42 2.22 25.71
C PRO A 10 -7.98 2.00 26.17
N LEU A 11 -7.75 1.10 27.15
CA LEU A 11 -6.41 0.77 27.63
C LEU A 11 -5.55 0.13 26.52
N ILE A 12 -6.13 -0.78 25.74
CA ILE A 12 -5.46 -1.42 24.61
C ILE A 12 -5.19 -0.39 23.51
N ILE A 13 -6.16 0.44 23.15
CA ILE A 13 -5.98 1.48 22.13
C ILE A 13 -4.86 2.44 22.53
N PHE A 14 -4.84 2.87 23.80
CA PHE A 14 -3.81 3.74 24.34
C PHE A 14 -2.43 3.05 24.34
N GLY A 15 -2.36 1.80 24.81
CA GLY A 15 -1.12 1.02 24.81
C GLY A 15 -0.55 0.82 23.41
N VAL A 16 -1.39 0.41 22.45
CA VAL A 16 -0.99 0.25 21.05
C VAL A 16 -0.57 1.58 20.43
N SER A 17 -1.29 2.68 20.71
CA SER A 17 -0.93 4.02 20.25
C SER A 17 0.47 4.42 20.71
N ILE A 18 0.81 4.21 21.99
CA ILE A 18 2.14 4.50 22.52
C ILE A 18 3.20 3.61 21.85
N ILE A 19 2.94 2.31 21.73
CA ILE A 19 3.88 1.37 21.13
C ILE A 19 4.17 1.76 19.68
N VAL A 20 3.14 2.06 18.88
CA VAL A 20 3.31 2.48 17.49
C VAL A 20 4.02 3.84 17.41
N PHE A 21 3.67 4.79 18.28
CA PHE A 21 4.34 6.10 18.33
C PHE A 21 5.83 5.96 18.61
N ILE A 22 6.20 5.17 19.63
CA ILE A 22 7.60 4.89 19.97
C ILE A 22 8.29 4.14 18.83
N ALA A 23 7.62 3.15 18.22
CA ALA A 23 8.20 2.41 17.11
C ALA A 23 8.52 3.33 15.93
N ILE A 24 7.64 4.28 15.60
CA ILE A 24 7.89 5.28 14.55
C ILE A 24 9.02 6.24 14.93
N CYS A 25 9.03 6.74 16.17
CA CYS A 25 10.10 7.62 16.66
C CYS A 25 11.46 6.91 16.81
N ALA A 26 11.46 5.59 16.99
CA ALA A 26 12.65 4.76 17.10
C ALA A 26 13.24 4.37 15.74
N LEU A 27 12.47 4.52 14.65
CA LEU A 27 13.01 4.33 13.30
C LEU A 27 14.09 5.38 13.04
N PRO A 28 15.29 4.98 12.59
CA PRO A 28 16.34 5.92 12.23
C PRO A 28 15.97 6.62 10.92
N GLY A 29 15.27 7.74 11.03
CA GLY A 29 14.89 8.61 9.92
C GLY A 29 14.24 9.88 10.46
N ASP A 30 14.73 11.06 10.03
CA ASP A 30 14.14 12.33 10.43
C ASP A 30 12.83 12.55 9.65
N PRO A 31 11.64 12.58 10.31
CA PRO A 31 10.38 12.82 9.63
C PRO A 31 10.38 14.16 8.88
N ALA A 32 11.11 15.17 9.38
CA ALA A 32 11.25 16.45 8.70
C ALA A 32 11.98 16.29 7.36
N ARG A 33 13.01 15.44 7.31
CA ARG A 33 13.75 15.14 6.08
C ARG A 33 12.95 14.29 5.10
N LEU A 34 12.13 13.36 5.62
CA LEU A 34 11.21 12.57 4.79
C LEU A 34 10.11 13.44 4.16
N MET A 35 9.62 14.47 4.86
CA MET A 35 8.66 15.43 4.30
C MET A 35 9.31 16.46 3.38
N ALA A 36 10.55 16.89 3.67
CA ALA A 36 11.25 17.88 2.87
C ALA A 36 11.75 17.31 1.54
N GLY A 37 11.96 15.99 1.48
CA GLY A 37 12.53 15.29 0.34
C GLY A 37 14.06 15.16 0.46
N PRO A 38 14.64 14.18 -0.23
CA PRO A 38 16.07 13.86 -0.11
C PRO A 38 17.01 14.99 -0.55
N GLU A 39 16.54 15.93 -1.39
CA GLU A 39 17.32 17.07 -1.90
C GLU A 39 17.08 18.40 -1.14
N ALA A 40 16.27 18.41 -0.08
CA ALA A 40 16.03 19.65 0.67
C ALA A 40 17.29 20.17 1.38
N SER A 41 17.51 21.48 1.33
CA SER A 41 18.59 22.13 2.09
C SER A 41 18.40 21.93 3.59
N GLN A 42 19.51 21.90 4.35
CA GLN A 42 19.48 21.69 5.80
C GLN A 42 18.60 22.75 6.50
N GLU A 43 18.61 23.99 6.01
CA GLU A 43 17.77 25.10 6.49
C GLU A 43 16.27 24.84 6.28
N ALA A 44 15.89 24.23 5.16
CA ALA A 44 14.50 23.83 4.88
C ALA A 44 14.06 22.69 5.83
N VAL A 45 14.95 21.73 6.11
CA VAL A 45 14.69 20.65 7.07
C VAL A 45 14.51 21.19 8.49
N ASP A 46 15.39 22.09 8.93
CA ASP A 46 15.33 22.66 10.29
C ASP A 46 14.08 23.53 10.49
N SER A 47 13.69 24.33 9.49
CA SER A 47 12.45 25.11 9.54
C SER A 47 11.19 24.23 9.57
N MET A 48 11.22 23.09 8.86
CA MET A 48 10.16 22.08 8.91
C MET A 48 10.11 21.36 10.25
N ARG A 49 11.27 21.06 10.85
CA ARG A 49 11.38 20.43 12.17
C ARG A 49 10.71 21.26 13.27
N VAL A 50 10.91 22.58 13.22
CA VAL A 50 10.25 23.52 14.14
C VAL A 50 8.74 23.59 13.87
N ARG A 51 8.31 23.68 12.60
CA ARG A 51 6.88 23.72 12.22
C ARG A 51 6.11 22.46 12.61
N LEU A 52 6.74 21.29 12.49
CA LEU A 52 6.19 20.00 12.90
C LEU A 52 6.35 19.76 14.41
N GLY A 53 7.01 20.67 15.15
CA GLY A 53 7.24 20.58 16.58
C GLY A 53 8.03 19.34 17.01
N LEU A 54 8.92 18.85 16.14
CA LEU A 54 9.84 17.73 16.39
C LEU A 54 10.98 18.10 17.36
N ASP A 55 11.15 19.39 17.64
CA ASP A 55 12.11 19.93 18.62
C ASP A 55 11.66 19.69 20.09
N GLN A 56 10.37 19.42 20.29
CA GLN A 56 9.78 19.28 21.62
C GLN A 56 10.12 17.93 22.28
N PRO A 57 10.11 17.82 23.62
CA PRO A 57 10.30 16.54 24.30
C PRO A 57 9.21 15.54 23.92
N LEU A 58 9.59 14.26 23.76
CA LEU A 58 8.70 13.17 23.29
C LEU A 58 7.32 13.12 23.97
N PRO A 59 7.18 13.31 25.30
CA PRO A 59 5.88 13.32 25.95
C PRO A 59 4.95 14.42 25.43
N LEU A 60 5.48 15.61 25.15
CA LEU A 60 4.70 16.74 24.64
C LEU A 60 4.26 16.51 23.20
N GLN A 61 5.11 15.89 22.38
CA GLN A 61 4.75 15.47 21.02
C GLN A 61 3.58 14.46 21.04
N TYR A 62 3.63 13.48 21.95
CA TYR A 62 2.56 12.50 22.10
C TYR A 62 1.24 13.13 22.59
N VAL A 63 1.29 14.02 23.58
CA VAL A 63 0.08 14.71 24.09
C VAL A 63 -0.57 15.55 23.00
N ARG A 64 0.22 16.27 22.19
CA ARG A 64 -0.29 17.04 21.05
C ARG A 64 -0.94 16.13 20.00
N PHE A 65 -0.27 15.04 19.63
CA PHE A 65 -0.81 14.03 18.73
C PHE A 65 -2.12 13.42 19.26
N ALA A 66 -2.15 12.98 20.51
CA ALA A 66 -3.33 12.39 21.13
C ALA A 66 -4.49 13.39 21.22
N GLY A 67 -4.20 14.65 21.55
CA GLY A 67 -5.17 15.74 21.57
C GLY A 67 -5.79 16.02 20.21
N GLU A 68 -4.97 16.13 19.16
CA GLU A 68 -5.44 16.32 17.78
C GLU A 68 -6.23 15.10 17.28
N ALA A 69 -5.75 13.88 17.57
CA ALA A 69 -6.42 12.63 17.18
C ALA A 69 -7.82 12.50 17.82
N LEU A 70 -7.99 12.91 19.08
CA LEU A 70 -9.29 12.94 19.75
C LEU A 70 -10.29 13.92 19.11
N HIS A 71 -9.82 14.98 18.47
CA HIS A 71 -10.65 15.92 17.71
C HIS A 71 -10.88 15.46 16.25
N GLY A 72 -10.43 14.26 15.89
CA GLY A 72 -10.54 13.72 14.53
C GLY A 72 -9.47 14.25 13.57
N ASN A 73 -8.45 14.96 14.05
CA ASN A 73 -7.31 15.38 13.24
C ASN A 73 -6.14 14.40 13.43
N LEU A 74 -5.98 13.48 12.48
CA LEU A 74 -4.89 12.50 12.47
C LEU A 74 -3.62 13.03 11.76
N GLY A 75 -3.61 14.30 11.37
CA GLY A 75 -2.51 14.93 10.65
C GLY A 75 -2.50 14.66 9.14
N LEU A 76 -1.39 15.04 8.51
CA LEU A 76 -1.15 14.89 7.07
C LEU A 76 -0.30 13.65 6.77
N SER A 77 -0.60 12.97 5.68
CA SER A 77 0.23 11.88 5.17
C SER A 77 1.58 12.40 4.68
N LEU A 78 2.68 11.85 5.20
CA LEU A 78 4.05 12.23 4.80
C LEU A 78 4.31 12.04 3.29
N GLN A 79 3.67 11.04 2.68
CA GLN A 79 3.89 10.68 1.26
C GLN A 79 3.02 11.47 0.28
N SER A 80 1.81 11.86 0.69
CA SER A 80 0.81 12.42 -0.23
C SER A 80 0.24 13.76 0.20
N GLN A 81 0.73 14.31 1.32
CA GLN A 81 0.38 15.65 1.85
C GLN A 81 -1.14 15.89 2.00
N ARG A 82 -1.94 14.82 2.04
CA ARG A 82 -3.39 14.86 2.23
C ARG A 82 -3.76 14.49 3.67
N PRO A 83 -4.87 15.02 4.22
CA PRO A 83 -5.38 14.61 5.52
C PRO A 83 -5.58 13.10 5.58
N VAL A 84 -5.06 12.46 6.63
CA VAL A 84 -5.17 11.01 6.82
C VAL A 84 -6.64 10.59 6.97
N MET A 85 -7.47 11.43 7.57
CA MET A 85 -8.91 11.19 7.74
C MET A 85 -9.64 11.03 6.39
N ASN A 86 -9.23 11.76 5.35
CA ASN A 86 -9.82 11.63 4.02
C ASN A 86 -9.48 10.27 3.40
N LYS A 87 -8.23 9.82 3.51
CA LYS A 87 -7.83 8.49 3.04
C LYS A 87 -8.54 7.35 3.76
N ILE A 88 -8.76 7.50 5.07
CA ILE A 88 -9.49 6.49 5.85
C ILE A 88 -10.94 6.45 5.39
N SER A 89 -11.61 7.59 5.28
CA SER A 89 -13.02 7.65 4.86
C SER A 89 -13.24 7.16 3.42
N GLU A 90 -12.30 7.40 2.51
CA GLU A 90 -12.35 6.85 1.15
C GLU A 90 -12.24 5.31 1.12
N ARG A 91 -11.46 4.71 2.04
CA ARG A 91 -11.20 3.26 2.07
C ARG A 91 -12.16 2.46 2.93
N LEU A 92 -12.70 3.09 3.98
CA LEU A 92 -13.63 2.49 4.92
C LEU A 92 -14.80 1.76 4.25
N PRO A 93 -15.55 2.34 3.28
CA PRO A 93 -16.68 1.66 2.67
C PRO A 93 -16.28 0.37 1.93
N TYR A 94 -15.11 0.36 1.28
CA TYR A 94 -14.60 -0.83 0.61
C TYR A 94 -14.23 -1.94 1.59
N THR A 95 -13.54 -1.59 2.69
CA THR A 95 -13.23 -2.57 3.74
C THR A 95 -14.50 -3.11 4.40
N LEU A 96 -15.50 -2.25 4.62
CA LEU A 96 -16.76 -2.65 5.23
C LEU A 96 -17.56 -3.57 4.30
N SER A 97 -17.64 -3.27 3.00
CA SER A 97 -18.36 -4.10 2.04
C SER A 97 -17.68 -5.46 1.85
N LEU A 98 -16.34 -5.48 1.77
CA LEU A 98 -15.54 -6.72 1.73
C LEU A 98 -15.75 -7.56 3.00
N ALA A 99 -15.67 -6.93 4.18
CA ALA A 99 -15.90 -7.61 5.45
C ALA A 99 -17.33 -8.16 5.55
N ALA A 100 -18.33 -7.38 5.15
CA ALA A 100 -19.73 -7.80 5.16
C ALA A 100 -19.96 -9.01 4.25
N LEU A 101 -19.44 -8.98 3.01
CA LEU A 101 -19.54 -10.10 2.09
C LEU A 101 -18.85 -11.36 2.63
N ALA A 102 -17.63 -11.20 3.18
CA ALA A 102 -16.90 -12.31 3.79
C ALA A 102 -17.67 -12.92 4.98
N TYR A 103 -18.27 -12.09 5.83
CA TYR A 103 -19.11 -12.56 6.94
C TYR A 103 -20.37 -13.27 6.46
N LEU A 104 -21.03 -12.75 5.43
CA LEU A 104 -22.22 -13.40 4.86
C LEU A 104 -21.87 -14.80 4.32
N LEU A 105 -20.78 -14.93 3.58
CA LEU A 105 -20.30 -16.22 3.09
C LEU A 105 -19.89 -17.16 4.23
N ALA A 106 -19.20 -16.63 5.25
CA ALA A 106 -18.80 -17.40 6.42
C ALA A 106 -20.02 -17.94 7.18
N ILE A 107 -21.08 -17.14 7.33
CA ILE A 107 -22.33 -17.58 7.95
C ILE A 107 -23.05 -18.59 7.05
N ALA A 108 -23.18 -18.29 5.76
CA ALA A 108 -23.88 -19.13 4.80
C ALA A 108 -23.28 -20.54 4.64
N ILE A 109 -21.96 -20.69 4.81
CA ILE A 109 -21.27 -21.98 4.71
C ILE A 109 -21.04 -22.57 6.11
N GLY A 110 -20.53 -21.76 7.04
CA GLY A 110 -20.12 -22.20 8.36
C GLY A 110 -21.28 -22.63 9.26
N VAL A 111 -22.42 -21.92 9.22
CA VAL A 111 -23.58 -22.30 10.05
C VAL A 111 -24.20 -23.61 9.58
N PRO A 112 -24.49 -23.82 8.27
CA PRO A 112 -24.98 -25.11 7.81
C PRO A 112 -23.99 -26.25 8.05
N ALA A 113 -22.69 -26.04 7.80
CA ALA A 113 -21.66 -27.06 8.06
C ALA A 113 -21.58 -27.43 9.55
N GLY A 114 -21.64 -26.44 10.45
CA GLY A 114 -21.68 -26.71 11.89
C GLY A 114 -22.97 -27.41 12.32
N MET A 115 -24.11 -27.02 11.74
CA MET A 115 -25.40 -27.63 12.04
C MET A 115 -25.51 -29.07 11.56
N THR A 116 -24.97 -29.41 10.37
CA THR A 116 -24.92 -30.79 9.88
C THR A 116 -24.00 -31.66 10.75
N GLY A 117 -22.86 -31.15 11.21
CA GLY A 117 -22.01 -31.84 12.19
C GLY A 117 -22.73 -32.12 13.51
N ALA A 118 -23.53 -31.15 14.00
CA ALA A 118 -24.30 -31.29 15.23
C ALA A 118 -25.45 -32.32 15.11
N ILE A 119 -26.17 -32.32 13.98
CA ILE A 119 -27.29 -33.24 13.74
C ILE A 119 -26.79 -34.68 13.52
N TYR A 120 -25.71 -34.86 12.76
CA TYR A 120 -25.16 -36.17 12.41
C TYR A 120 -23.95 -36.56 13.26
N ARG A 121 -24.01 -36.26 14.56
CA ARG A 121 -22.94 -36.48 15.52
C ARG A 121 -22.42 -37.92 15.48
N GLN A 122 -21.09 -38.09 15.48
CA GLN A 122 -20.39 -39.39 15.40
C GLN A 122 -20.65 -40.19 14.11
N ARG A 123 -21.20 -39.57 13.05
CA ARG A 123 -21.30 -40.17 11.72
C ARG A 123 -20.22 -39.60 10.79
N ILE A 124 -20.05 -40.22 9.62
CA ILE A 124 -19.13 -39.76 8.56
C ILE A 124 -19.26 -38.25 8.25
N PRO A 125 -20.46 -37.65 8.09
CA PRO A 125 -20.56 -36.20 7.84
C PRO A 125 -19.96 -35.33 8.95
N ASP A 126 -20.11 -35.71 10.23
CA ASP A 126 -19.49 -35.01 11.37
C ASP A 126 -17.96 -35.12 11.33
N GLN A 127 -17.44 -36.32 11.03
CA GLN A 127 -16.00 -36.52 10.87
C GLN A 127 -15.40 -35.70 9.72
N ILE A 128 -16.09 -35.60 8.57
CA ILE A 128 -15.63 -34.79 7.43
C ILE A 128 -15.58 -33.31 7.81
N VAL A 129 -16.64 -32.77 8.43
CA VAL A 129 -16.68 -31.36 8.85
C VAL A 129 -15.59 -31.06 9.87
N MET A 130 -15.37 -31.97 10.83
CA MET A 130 -14.34 -31.82 11.86
C MET A 130 -12.93 -31.83 11.27
N VAL A 131 -12.62 -32.80 10.39
CA VAL A 131 -11.32 -32.88 9.72
C VAL A 131 -11.09 -31.63 8.86
N LEU A 132 -12.09 -31.18 8.10
CA LEU A 132 -11.97 -29.99 7.27
C LEU A 132 -11.73 -28.73 8.13
N THR A 133 -12.41 -28.61 9.27
CA THR A 133 -12.24 -27.49 10.20
C THR A 133 -10.84 -27.47 10.81
N ILE A 134 -10.34 -28.63 11.26
CA ILE A 134 -8.99 -28.75 11.84
C ILE A 134 -7.92 -28.47 10.78
N ALA A 135 -8.07 -29.05 9.58
CA ALA A 135 -7.16 -28.82 8.47
C ALA A 135 -7.13 -27.33 8.07
N GLY A 136 -8.29 -26.70 7.93
CA GLY A 136 -8.41 -25.27 7.64
C GLY A 136 -7.79 -24.38 8.71
N ALA A 137 -8.00 -24.71 10.00
CA ALA A 137 -7.40 -23.96 11.11
C ALA A 137 -5.88 -24.15 11.24
N SER A 138 -5.34 -25.26 10.70
CA SER A 138 -3.91 -25.57 10.73
C SER A 138 -3.13 -24.95 9.58
N ILE A 139 -3.79 -24.69 8.44
CA ILE A 139 -3.19 -23.97 7.31
C ILE A 139 -3.02 -22.51 7.71
N ALA A 140 -1.84 -21.94 7.48
CA ALA A 140 -1.63 -20.51 7.69
C ALA A 140 -2.59 -19.70 6.80
N ASN A 141 -3.36 -18.77 7.39
CA ASN A 141 -4.35 -17.97 6.64
C ASN A 141 -3.76 -17.30 5.39
N PHE A 142 -2.51 -16.84 5.47
CA PHE A 142 -1.79 -16.26 4.33
C PHE A 142 -1.61 -17.27 3.16
N TRP A 143 -1.23 -18.51 3.47
CA TRP A 143 -1.08 -19.57 2.46
C TRP A 143 -2.42 -19.89 1.78
N LEU A 144 -3.49 -20.00 2.57
CA LEU A 144 -4.83 -20.20 2.03
C LEU A 144 -5.25 -19.06 1.10
N ALA A 145 -4.98 -17.81 1.51
CA ALA A 145 -5.25 -16.63 0.69
C ALA A 145 -4.46 -16.64 -0.63
N LEU A 146 -3.18 -17.03 -0.60
CA LEU A 146 -2.36 -17.16 -1.82
C LEU A 146 -2.86 -18.25 -2.75
N LEU A 147 -3.23 -19.43 -2.23
CA LEU A 147 -3.78 -20.52 -3.03
C LEU A 147 -5.12 -20.13 -3.64
N ALA A 148 -5.99 -19.47 -2.87
CA ALA A 148 -7.26 -18.96 -3.36
C ALA A 148 -7.04 -17.91 -4.47
N MET A 149 -6.11 -16.97 -4.27
CA MET A 149 -5.73 -16.00 -5.30
C MET A 149 -5.24 -16.70 -6.57
N ASN A 150 -4.31 -17.65 -6.47
CA ASN A 150 -3.83 -18.40 -7.63
C ASN A 150 -4.95 -19.16 -8.36
N TYR A 151 -5.85 -19.80 -7.62
CA TYR A 151 -6.93 -20.57 -8.23
C TYR A 151 -8.00 -19.67 -8.88
N PHE A 152 -8.52 -18.68 -8.14
CA PHE A 152 -9.61 -17.84 -8.61
C PHE A 152 -9.17 -16.75 -9.60
N ALA A 153 -8.00 -16.17 -9.42
CA ALA A 153 -7.53 -15.09 -10.27
C ALA A 153 -6.71 -15.58 -11.47
N VAL A 154 -5.82 -16.57 -11.30
CA VAL A 154 -4.92 -17.01 -12.39
C VAL A 154 -5.52 -18.16 -13.20
N GLN A 155 -6.03 -19.21 -12.55
CA GLN A 155 -6.57 -20.35 -13.30
C GLN A 155 -7.97 -20.09 -13.83
N LEU A 156 -8.84 -19.48 -13.02
CA LEU A 156 -10.24 -19.22 -13.40
C LEU A 156 -10.44 -17.84 -14.05
N GLY A 157 -9.55 -16.87 -13.83
CA GLY A 157 -9.67 -15.52 -14.38
C GLY A 157 -10.88 -14.73 -13.82
N TRP A 158 -11.44 -15.14 -12.67
CA TRP A 158 -12.67 -14.55 -12.14
C TRP A 158 -12.46 -13.23 -11.41
N LEU A 159 -11.26 -12.98 -10.89
CA LEU A 159 -10.94 -11.77 -10.12
C LEU A 159 -9.58 -11.18 -10.55
N PRO A 160 -9.48 -9.86 -10.78
CA PRO A 160 -8.22 -9.16 -11.00
C PRO A 160 -7.41 -9.13 -9.71
N LEU A 161 -6.09 -9.23 -9.88
CA LEU A 161 -5.13 -9.31 -8.78
C LEU A 161 -4.88 -7.94 -8.13
N LEU A 162 -5.04 -6.84 -8.88
CA LEU A 162 -4.90 -5.46 -8.42
C LEU A 162 -5.88 -4.53 -9.16
N GLY A 163 -6.48 -3.58 -8.45
CA GLY A 163 -7.33 -2.52 -9.02
C GLY A 163 -8.77 -2.98 -9.32
N ALA A 164 -9.73 -2.47 -8.56
CA ALA A 164 -11.15 -2.74 -8.79
C ALA A 164 -11.92 -1.41 -8.83
N ASP A 165 -11.67 -0.60 -9.86
CA ASP A 165 -12.36 0.68 -10.03
C ASP A 165 -13.79 0.49 -10.56
N SER A 166 -14.14 -0.68 -11.10
CA SER A 166 -15.52 -0.99 -11.50
C SER A 166 -15.77 -2.48 -11.72
N TRP A 167 -16.97 -2.96 -11.32
CA TRP A 167 -17.48 -4.31 -11.65
C TRP A 167 -17.64 -4.53 -13.16
N ARG A 168 -17.66 -3.46 -13.97
CA ARG A 168 -17.74 -3.51 -15.44
C ARG A 168 -16.39 -3.77 -16.13
N ASN A 169 -15.26 -3.60 -15.44
CA ASN A 169 -13.93 -3.90 -15.99
C ASN A 169 -13.51 -5.37 -15.77
N TYR A 170 -14.39 -6.21 -15.22
CA TYR A 170 -14.08 -7.62 -14.96
C TYR A 170 -14.27 -8.54 -16.17
N LEU A 171 -14.97 -8.09 -17.22
CA LEU A 171 -15.41 -8.97 -18.31
C LEU A 171 -14.71 -8.75 -19.65
N ILE A 172 -13.92 -7.69 -19.83
CA ILE A 172 -13.25 -7.39 -21.10
C ILE A 172 -11.82 -6.92 -20.80
N ASP A 173 -10.86 -7.48 -21.55
CA ASP A 173 -9.44 -7.15 -21.61
C ASP A 173 -8.48 -7.81 -20.63
N ALA A 174 -8.29 -9.12 -20.82
CA ALA A 174 -6.97 -9.74 -20.67
C ALA A 174 -6.10 -9.62 -21.95
N ASP A 175 -6.65 -9.08 -23.06
CA ASP A 175 -6.00 -9.09 -24.38
C ASP A 175 -5.60 -7.69 -24.89
N ARG A 176 -6.06 -6.60 -24.27
CA ARG A 176 -5.77 -5.22 -24.74
C ARG A 176 -4.43 -4.66 -24.25
N ASP A 177 -3.81 -5.29 -23.24
CA ASP A 177 -2.49 -4.86 -22.74
C ASP A 177 -1.31 -5.59 -23.42
N ALA A 178 -1.57 -6.61 -24.25
CA ALA A 178 -0.53 -7.31 -25.00
C ALA A 178 -0.23 -6.68 -26.39
N GLY A 179 -1.09 -5.78 -26.87
CA GLY A 179 -1.03 -5.23 -28.22
C GLY A 179 -0.74 -3.73 -28.33
N ASP A 180 -0.68 -2.97 -27.23
CA ASP A 180 -0.53 -1.51 -27.26
C ASP A 180 0.55 -1.04 -26.28
N SER A 181 1.80 -1.43 -26.54
CA SER A 181 2.96 -0.68 -26.06
C SER A 181 3.41 0.29 -27.17
N PRO A 182 2.97 1.56 -27.16
CA PRO A 182 3.43 2.58 -28.10
C PRO A 182 4.81 3.13 -27.72
N ASP A 183 5.80 2.29 -27.44
CA ASP A 183 7.14 2.76 -27.01
C ASP A 183 8.29 1.87 -27.52
N GLY A 184 8.20 1.49 -28.80
CA GLY A 184 9.23 0.69 -29.48
C GLY A 184 9.57 1.16 -30.90
N ASP A 185 8.61 1.69 -31.65
CA ASP A 185 8.81 2.08 -33.05
C ASP A 185 9.21 3.56 -33.21
N ASP A 186 8.68 4.46 -32.37
CA ASP A 186 8.93 5.91 -32.51
C ASP A 186 10.40 6.33 -32.24
N ARG A 187 11.14 5.58 -31.39
CA ARG A 187 12.58 5.86 -31.17
C ARG A 187 13.46 5.49 -32.38
N ALA A 188 13.03 4.55 -33.22
CA ALA A 188 13.79 4.17 -34.41
C ALA A 188 13.66 5.24 -35.50
N ASP A 189 12.48 5.82 -35.64
CA ASP A 189 12.21 6.90 -36.60
C ASP A 189 12.84 8.24 -36.17
N ASP A 190 12.80 8.58 -34.87
CA ASP A 190 13.48 9.77 -34.34
C ASP A 190 15.01 9.72 -34.50
N ALA A 191 15.62 8.54 -34.34
CA ALA A 191 17.06 8.36 -34.54
C ALA A 191 17.48 8.55 -36.01
N LEU A 192 16.62 8.15 -36.96
CA LEU A 192 16.85 8.34 -38.39
C LEU A 192 16.59 9.80 -38.82
N GLN A 193 15.59 10.46 -38.23
CA GLN A 193 15.27 11.86 -38.51
C GLN A 193 16.38 12.81 -38.00
N HIS A 194 16.95 12.53 -36.82
CA HIS A 194 18.05 13.33 -36.25
C HIS A 194 19.42 13.06 -36.90
N ALA A 195 19.64 11.87 -37.47
CA ALA A 195 20.86 11.57 -38.25
C ALA A 195 20.82 12.20 -39.66
N GLY A 196 19.63 12.38 -40.26
CA GLY A 196 19.46 12.93 -41.61
C GLY A 196 19.72 14.43 -41.75
N CYS A 197 19.58 15.22 -40.69
CA CYS A 197 19.75 16.68 -40.75
C CYS A 197 21.18 17.19 -40.47
N ALA A 198 22.12 16.35 -40.03
CA ALA A 198 23.48 16.78 -39.67
C ALA A 198 24.51 16.64 -40.81
N GLN A 199 24.12 16.14 -42.00
CA GLN A 199 25.05 15.88 -43.10
C GLN A 199 25.06 16.96 -44.20
N SER A 200 24.22 18.00 -44.12
CA SER A 200 24.11 19.03 -45.18
C SER A 200 24.75 20.39 -44.87
N GLY A 201 25.61 20.49 -43.86
CA GLY A 201 26.46 21.68 -43.75
C GLY A 201 27.30 21.73 -42.50
N LEU A 202 28.60 21.39 -42.61
CA LEU A 202 29.67 21.81 -41.69
C LEU A 202 31.08 21.44 -42.25
N HIS A 203 31.53 22.18 -43.27
CA HIS A 203 32.90 22.69 -43.36
C HIS A 203 32.79 24.18 -42.92
N PRO A 204 33.71 24.84 -42.17
CA PRO A 204 35.06 24.47 -41.69
C PRO A 204 35.35 24.93 -40.21
N TYR A 205 35.77 24.06 -39.29
CA TYR A 205 36.29 24.51 -37.97
C TYR A 205 37.39 23.60 -37.39
N ARG A 206 38.19 22.98 -38.26
CA ARG A 206 39.37 22.22 -37.85
C ARG A 206 40.61 23.11 -37.96
N GLN A 207 40.76 24.13 -37.10
CA GLN A 207 41.99 24.94 -37.13
C GLN A 207 42.49 25.59 -35.82
N SER A 208 41.84 25.48 -34.65
CA SER A 208 42.27 26.25 -33.46
C SER A 208 42.95 25.48 -32.31
N GLN A 209 43.19 24.16 -32.40
CA GLN A 209 43.81 23.40 -31.29
C GLN A 209 45.27 22.95 -31.49
N ARG A 210 46.03 23.60 -32.40
CA ARG A 210 47.48 23.40 -32.54
C ARG A 210 48.31 24.59 -32.06
N VAL A 211 47.97 25.22 -30.93
CA VAL A 211 48.83 26.26 -30.35
C VAL A 211 48.75 26.28 -28.82
N ILE A 212 48.99 25.16 -28.11
CA ILE A 212 49.53 25.19 -26.73
C ILE A 212 50.26 23.87 -26.46
N VAL A 213 51.42 23.65 -27.11
CA VAL A 213 52.56 22.90 -26.52
C VAL A 213 53.81 23.43 -27.23
N GLY A 214 54.59 24.24 -26.52
CA GLY A 214 55.89 24.72 -26.98
C GLY A 214 56.14 26.17 -26.59
N GLN A 215 56.82 26.38 -25.46
CA GLN A 215 58.11 27.09 -25.35
C GLN A 215 58.33 27.55 -23.90
N ARG A 216 59.50 27.14 -23.38
CA ARG A 216 60.27 27.61 -22.20
C ARG A 216 59.83 27.16 -20.81
#